data_AF-A0A401IAV2-F1
#
_entry.id   AF-A0A401IAV2-F1
#
_cell.length_a   1.000
_cell.length_b   1.000
_cell.length_c   1.000
_cell.angle_alpha   90.00
_cell.angle_beta   90.00
_cell.angle_gamma   90.00
#
_symmetry.space_group_name_H-M   'P 1'
#
loop_
_entity.id
_entity.type
_entity.pdbx_description
1 polymer ?
#
loop_
_entity_poly.entity_id
_entity_poly.type
_entity_poly.pdbx_seq_one_letter_code
_entity_poly.pdbx_strand_id
1 'polypeptide(L)'
;MAIIKEVFEEDGLGQLNTLAGAAGGVKYMPMMNKSVSLAIIKNICRELEQPERVLPGGYLYMTDMLGQPNLMNEVGRMFATAFAHREIDVIMTVETKGIPLAYATATFLNLPVVIVRRDNKVTEGSAVSINYVSGSNKRIQTMSLARRALKEQSRVLIIDDFMKAGGTIQGMMDLLYEFNATVAGVGVFVESGEVDRDERLLEDYVSLAKLTAVDLKTKQTSVAPGNYFKPEEG
;
A
#
# COMPACT_ATOMS: atom_id res chain seq x y z
N MET A 1 -11.34 31.24 -5.86
CA MET A 1 -11.29 29.90 -5.24
C MET A 1 -12.49 29.03 -5.60
N ALA A 2 -13.72 29.55 -5.58
CA ALA A 2 -14.91 28.76 -5.93
C ALA A 2 -14.77 28.03 -7.29
N ILE A 3 -14.33 28.74 -8.34
CA ILE A 3 -14.11 28.17 -9.68
C ILE A 3 -13.06 27.03 -9.68
N ILE A 4 -11.95 27.17 -8.93
CA ILE A 4 -10.91 26.13 -8.87
C ILE A 4 -11.42 24.89 -8.13
N LYS A 5 -12.19 25.09 -7.05
CA LYS A 5 -12.83 24.00 -6.31
C LYS A 5 -13.83 23.25 -7.18
N GLU A 6 -14.68 23.97 -7.89
CA GLU A 6 -15.68 23.41 -8.80
C GLU A 6 -15.01 22.58 -9.90
N VAL A 7 -14.01 23.12 -10.60
CA VAL A 7 -13.25 22.37 -11.62
C VAL A 7 -12.55 21.14 -11.03
N PHE A 8 -11.93 21.24 -9.85
CA PHE A 8 -11.26 20.10 -9.22
C PHE A 8 -12.22 18.98 -8.83
N GLU A 9 -13.44 19.33 -8.41
CA GLU A 9 -14.47 18.37 -8.03
C GLU A 9 -15.15 17.77 -9.28
N GLU A 10 -15.44 18.59 -10.30
CA GLU A 10 -16.04 18.17 -11.58
C GLU A 10 -15.13 17.25 -12.39
N ASP A 11 -13.85 17.61 -12.53
CA ASP A 11 -12.85 16.80 -13.23
C ASP A 11 -12.38 15.60 -12.37
N GLY A 12 -12.91 15.49 -11.14
CA GLY A 12 -12.58 14.44 -10.20
C GLY A 12 -11.10 14.42 -9.83
N LEU A 13 -10.45 15.59 -9.80
CA LEU A 13 -9.04 15.80 -9.42
C LEU A 13 -8.84 15.68 -7.91
N GLY A 14 -9.78 16.19 -7.11
CA GLY A 14 -9.72 16.12 -5.66
C GLY A 14 -10.68 17.08 -4.99
N GLN A 15 -10.59 17.18 -3.67
CA GLN A 15 -11.36 18.13 -2.87
C GLN A 15 -10.47 19.27 -2.38
N LEU A 16 -11.00 20.49 -2.39
CA LEU A 16 -10.35 21.65 -1.77
C LEU A 16 -11.12 22.04 -0.51
N ASN A 17 -10.51 21.78 0.65
CA ASN A 17 -11.06 22.09 1.97
C ASN A 17 -10.52 23.43 2.46
N THR A 18 -11.42 24.40 2.63
CA THR A 18 -11.09 25.73 3.14
C THR A 18 -11.22 25.75 4.65
N LEU A 19 -10.15 26.10 5.35
CA LEU A 19 -10.16 26.40 6.78
C LEU A 19 -10.40 27.89 6.97
N ALA A 20 -11.44 28.25 7.72
CA ALA A 20 -11.82 29.65 7.96
C ALA A 20 -10.94 30.32 9.03
N GLY A 21 -10.81 31.65 8.96
CA GLY A 21 -10.09 32.49 9.92
C GLY A 21 -8.81 33.11 9.37
N ALA A 22 -8.20 34.03 10.12
CA ALA A 22 -7.01 34.78 9.70
C ALA A 22 -5.74 33.91 9.53
N ALA A 23 -5.67 32.78 10.24
CA ALA A 23 -4.66 31.73 10.07
C ALA A 23 -5.17 30.54 9.24
N GLY A 24 -6.32 30.70 8.58
CA GLY A 24 -6.92 29.70 7.71
C GLY A 24 -6.14 29.50 6.41
N GLY A 25 -6.62 28.59 5.57
CA GLY A 25 -5.95 28.22 4.33
C GLY A 25 -6.76 27.22 3.51
N VAL A 26 -6.14 26.66 2.47
CA VAL A 26 -6.75 25.62 1.64
C VAL A 26 -5.91 24.36 1.74
N LYS A 27 -6.57 23.25 2.07
CA LYS A 27 -5.98 21.91 2.02
C LYS A 27 -6.54 21.20 0.79
N TYR A 28 -5.66 20.81 -0.11
CA TYR A 28 -6.00 19.89 -1.19
C TYR A 28 -5.99 18.45 -0.68
N MET A 29 -7.05 17.71 -1.00
CA MET A 29 -7.18 16.29 -0.73
C MET A 29 -7.29 15.55 -2.06
N PRO A 30 -6.31 14.69 -2.40
CA PRO A 30 -6.37 13.91 -3.63
C PRO A 30 -7.55 12.94 -3.54
N MET A 31 -8.47 13.04 -4.49
CA MET A 31 -9.58 12.09 -4.61
C MET A 31 -9.55 11.49 -5.99
N MET A 32 -9.89 10.21 -6.10
CA MET A 32 -10.15 9.55 -7.37
C MET A 32 -11.57 9.00 -7.35
N ASN A 33 -12.33 9.25 -8.41
CA ASN A 33 -13.67 8.71 -8.54
C ASN A 33 -13.63 7.17 -8.48
N LYS A 34 -14.53 6.55 -7.71
CA LYS A 34 -14.58 5.10 -7.52
C LYS A 34 -14.85 4.34 -8.83
N SER A 35 -15.62 4.92 -9.77
CA SER A 35 -15.89 4.31 -11.09
C SER A 35 -14.64 4.31 -11.98
N VAL A 36 -13.90 5.41 -12.00
CA VAL A 36 -12.60 5.54 -12.69
C VAL A 36 -11.58 4.58 -12.09
N SER A 37 -11.49 4.55 -10.76
CA SER A 37 -10.61 3.64 -10.02
C SER A 37 -10.90 2.18 -10.37
N LEU A 38 -12.19 1.82 -10.45
CA LEU A 38 -12.63 0.47 -10.77
C LEU A 38 -12.32 0.09 -12.22
N ALA A 39 -12.43 1.04 -13.17
CA ALA A 39 -12.08 0.80 -14.56
C ALA A 39 -10.58 0.50 -14.73
N ILE A 40 -9.72 1.29 -14.08
CA ILE A 40 -8.28 1.09 -14.05
C ILE A 40 -7.95 -0.28 -13.43
N ILE A 41 -8.52 -0.60 -12.27
CA ILE A 41 -8.26 -1.88 -11.60
C ILE A 41 -8.76 -3.07 -12.40
N LYS A 42 -9.88 -2.97 -13.12
CA LYS A 42 -10.31 -4.03 -14.04
C LYS A 42 -9.30 -4.29 -15.16
N ASN A 43 -8.63 -3.26 -15.67
CA ASN A 43 -7.56 -3.45 -16.66
C ASN A 43 -6.35 -4.12 -16.03
N ILE A 44 -5.95 -3.68 -14.83
CA ILE A 44 -4.86 -4.29 -14.06
C ILE A 44 -5.14 -5.77 -13.78
N CYS A 45 -6.36 -6.13 -13.36
CA CYS A 45 -6.73 -7.53 -13.14
C CYS A 45 -6.54 -8.38 -14.41
N ARG A 46 -6.99 -7.90 -15.58
CA ARG A 46 -6.81 -8.60 -16.86
C ARG A 46 -5.34 -8.78 -17.24
N GLU A 47 -4.50 -7.80 -16.92
CA GLU A 47 -3.06 -7.93 -17.12
C GLU A 47 -2.45 -8.95 -16.15
N LEU A 48 -2.85 -8.95 -14.88
CA LEU A 48 -2.39 -9.88 -13.85
C LEU A 48 -2.83 -11.34 -14.12
N GLU A 49 -3.91 -11.55 -14.87
CA GLU A 49 -4.42 -12.86 -15.31
C GLU A 49 -3.63 -13.49 -16.47
N GLN A 50 -2.63 -12.80 -17.04
CA GLN A 50 -1.81 -13.36 -18.12
C GLN A 50 -0.99 -14.58 -17.62
N PRO A 51 -1.00 -15.73 -18.32
CA PRO A 51 -0.34 -16.96 -17.86
C PRO A 51 1.17 -16.83 -17.63
N GLU A 52 1.84 -15.92 -18.34
CA GLU A 52 3.28 -15.68 -18.21
C GLU A 52 3.65 -15.05 -16.85
N ARG A 53 2.67 -14.49 -16.14
CA ARG A 53 2.89 -13.88 -14.83
C ARG A 53 2.90 -14.88 -13.69
N VAL A 54 2.47 -16.13 -13.89
CA VAL A 54 2.40 -17.12 -12.81
C VAL A 54 3.80 -17.61 -12.43
N LEU A 55 4.16 -17.43 -11.16
CA LEU A 55 5.42 -17.87 -10.58
C LEU A 55 5.20 -19.01 -9.57
N PRO A 56 6.22 -19.86 -9.30
CA PRO A 56 6.13 -20.92 -8.29
C PRO A 56 5.71 -20.39 -6.93
N GLY A 57 4.85 -21.12 -6.22
CA GLY A 57 4.38 -20.77 -4.88
C GLY A 57 3.16 -19.84 -4.82
N GLY A 58 2.47 -19.65 -5.94
CA GLY A 58 1.26 -18.81 -6.03
C GLY A 58 1.57 -17.31 -6.11
N TYR A 59 2.73 -16.95 -6.66
CA TYR A 59 3.16 -15.56 -6.83
C TYR A 59 2.88 -15.08 -8.25
N LEU A 60 2.78 -13.76 -8.41
CA LEU A 60 2.68 -13.11 -9.71
C LEU A 60 3.94 -12.29 -10.02
N TYR A 61 4.36 -12.34 -11.27
CA TYR A 61 5.33 -11.41 -11.82
C TYR A 61 4.64 -10.07 -12.08
N MET A 62 5.00 -9.07 -11.26
CA MET A 62 4.45 -7.71 -11.31
C MET A 62 5.53 -6.64 -11.52
N THR A 63 6.79 -7.04 -11.68
CA THR A 63 7.94 -6.11 -11.67
C THR A 63 7.87 -5.09 -12.80
N ASP A 64 7.39 -5.52 -13.98
CA ASP A 64 7.14 -4.64 -15.13
C ASP A 64 6.07 -3.59 -14.83
N MET A 65 4.98 -3.98 -14.16
CA MET A 65 3.89 -3.08 -13.77
C MET A 65 4.36 -2.08 -12.71
N LEU A 66 5.05 -2.56 -11.66
CA LEU A 66 5.60 -1.71 -10.59
C LEU A 66 6.66 -0.71 -11.10
N GLY A 67 7.23 -0.96 -12.29
CA GLY A 67 8.15 -0.06 -12.96
C GLY A 67 7.49 1.02 -13.82
N GLN A 68 6.17 0.99 -14.02
CA GLN A 68 5.46 1.94 -14.88
C GLN A 68 5.02 3.19 -14.09
N PRO A 69 5.57 4.39 -14.36
CA PRO A 69 5.26 5.58 -13.56
C PRO A 69 3.79 6.00 -13.62
N ASN A 70 3.14 5.89 -14.79
CA ASN A 70 1.72 6.24 -14.94
C ASN A 70 0.85 5.33 -14.08
N LEU A 71 1.11 4.03 -14.11
CA LEU A 71 0.40 3.06 -13.28
C LEU A 71 0.64 3.34 -11.80
N MET A 72 1.89 3.57 -11.38
CA MET A 72 2.19 3.89 -9.98
C MET A 72 1.51 5.18 -9.53
N ASN A 73 1.42 6.21 -10.37
CA ASN A 73 0.67 7.43 -10.06
C ASN A 73 -0.83 7.15 -9.87
N GLU A 74 -1.45 6.34 -10.74
CA GLU A 74 -2.86 5.97 -10.60
C GLU A 74 -3.11 5.19 -9.30
N VAL A 75 -2.32 4.15 -9.05
CA VAL A 75 -2.43 3.31 -7.85
C VAL A 75 -2.09 4.11 -6.58
N GLY A 76 -1.06 4.94 -6.62
CA GLY A 76 -0.67 5.82 -5.52
C GLY A 76 -1.78 6.81 -5.16
N ARG A 77 -2.46 7.37 -6.16
CA ARG A 77 -3.63 8.24 -5.97
C ARG A 77 -4.83 7.50 -5.40
N MET A 78 -5.05 6.24 -5.79
CA MET A 78 -6.10 5.41 -5.16
C MET A 78 -5.82 5.20 -3.67
N PHE A 79 -4.59 4.86 -3.28
CA PHE A 79 -4.24 4.75 -1.86
C PHE A 79 -4.37 6.08 -1.13
N ALA A 80 -3.89 7.18 -1.72
CA ALA A 80 -4.04 8.49 -1.12
C ALA A 80 -5.52 8.86 -0.92
N THR A 81 -6.40 8.49 -1.85
CA THR A 81 -7.86 8.65 -1.73
C THR A 81 -8.41 7.80 -0.58
N ALA A 82 -8.03 6.51 -0.53
CA ALA A 82 -8.51 5.56 0.48
C ALA A 82 -8.16 6.01 1.92
N PHE A 83 -7.02 6.68 2.09
CA PHE A 83 -6.52 7.12 3.39
C PHE A 83 -6.58 8.63 3.60
N ALA A 84 -7.25 9.39 2.73
CA ALA A 84 -7.24 10.86 2.74
C ALA A 84 -7.71 11.48 4.06
N HIS A 85 -8.62 10.80 4.75
CA HIS A 85 -9.21 11.23 6.02
C HIS A 85 -8.48 10.67 7.25
N ARG A 86 -7.46 9.83 7.07
CA ARG A 86 -6.62 9.34 8.17
C ARG A 86 -5.53 10.36 8.47
N GLU A 87 -5.17 10.48 9.73
CA GLU A 87 -4.01 11.27 10.10
C GLU A 87 -2.75 10.42 9.97
N ILE A 88 -1.85 10.82 9.06
CA ILE A 88 -0.65 10.06 8.69
C ILE A 88 0.52 11.04 8.66
N ASP A 89 1.65 10.65 9.24
CA ASP A 89 2.87 11.44 9.30
C ASP A 89 3.94 10.93 8.33
N VAL A 90 3.89 9.65 7.96
CA VAL A 90 4.92 8.98 7.15
C VAL A 90 4.37 7.73 6.48
N ILE A 91 4.86 7.46 5.26
CA ILE A 91 4.61 6.21 4.54
C ILE A 91 5.74 5.23 4.79
N MET A 92 5.43 3.99 5.15
CA MET A 92 6.40 2.93 5.34
C MET A 92 6.20 1.81 4.32
N THR A 93 7.31 1.26 3.82
CA THR A 93 7.32 0.04 3.02
C THR A 93 8.58 -0.77 3.34
N VAL A 94 8.63 -2.03 2.88
CA VAL A 94 9.84 -2.84 2.92
C VAL A 94 10.49 -2.88 1.55
N GLU A 95 11.82 -2.89 1.50
CA GLU A 95 12.52 -3.07 0.23
C GLU A 95 12.15 -4.41 -0.45
N THR A 96 12.06 -4.49 -1.78
CA THR A 96 12.35 -3.43 -2.77
C THR A 96 11.11 -3.05 -3.59
N LYS A 97 10.19 -3.99 -3.81
CA LYS A 97 9.10 -3.88 -4.78
C LYS A 97 8.01 -2.89 -4.39
N GLY A 98 7.76 -2.71 -3.08
CA GLY A 98 6.81 -1.71 -2.57
C GLY A 98 7.29 -0.26 -2.67
N ILE A 99 8.59 -0.01 -2.92
CA ILE A 99 9.17 1.34 -2.91
C ILE A 99 8.50 2.29 -3.93
N PRO A 100 8.35 1.97 -5.23
CA PRO A 100 7.71 2.87 -6.19
C PRO A 100 6.29 3.23 -5.78
N LEU A 101 5.56 2.27 -5.24
CA LEU A 101 4.19 2.44 -4.80
C LEU A 101 4.09 3.35 -3.57
N ALA A 102 4.96 3.13 -2.58
CA ALA A 102 5.05 3.98 -1.40
C ALA A 102 5.36 5.43 -1.76
N TYR A 103 6.31 5.66 -2.69
CA TYR A 103 6.63 7.01 -3.18
C TYR A 103 5.49 7.66 -3.94
N ALA A 104 4.78 6.91 -4.79
CA ALA A 104 3.62 7.43 -5.50
C ALA A 104 2.52 7.86 -4.53
N THR A 105 2.17 7.01 -3.55
CA THR A 105 1.21 7.36 -2.48
C THR A 105 1.66 8.57 -1.66
N ALA A 106 2.94 8.59 -1.26
CA ALA A 106 3.52 9.68 -0.48
C ALA A 106 3.49 11.02 -1.22
N THR A 107 3.66 11.00 -2.55
CA THR A 107 3.59 12.20 -3.39
C THR A 107 2.21 12.86 -3.33
N PHE A 108 1.14 12.06 -3.39
CA PHE A 108 -0.22 12.57 -3.29
C PHE A 108 -0.60 13.03 -1.88
N LEU A 109 -0.10 12.35 -0.84
CA LEU A 109 -0.34 12.74 0.55
C LEU A 109 0.62 13.84 1.04
N ASN A 110 1.65 14.17 0.27
CA ASN A 110 2.73 15.09 0.63
C ASN A 110 3.41 14.70 1.96
N LEU A 111 3.81 13.43 2.07
CA LEU A 111 4.43 12.85 3.27
C LEU A 111 5.82 12.25 2.96
N PRO A 112 6.71 12.15 3.95
CA PRO A 112 7.97 11.43 3.80
C PRO A 112 7.74 9.91 3.65
N VAL A 113 8.73 9.22 3.10
CA VAL A 113 8.79 7.75 2.99
C VAL A 113 9.92 7.21 3.85
N VAL A 114 9.67 6.14 4.59
CA VAL A 114 10.67 5.32 5.27
C VAL A 114 10.70 3.92 4.66
N ILE A 115 11.90 3.40 4.45
CA ILE A 115 12.11 2.09 3.83
C ILE A 115 12.73 1.18 4.87
N VAL A 116 11.97 0.15 5.24
CA VAL A 116 12.43 -0.95 6.07
C VAL A 116 13.32 -1.87 5.23
N ARG A 117 14.43 -2.31 5.83
CA ARG A 117 15.47 -3.08 5.15
C ARG A 117 15.50 -4.51 5.65
N ARG A 118 15.77 -5.47 4.77
CA ARG A 118 15.87 -6.91 5.12
C ARG A 118 17.22 -7.27 5.73
N ASP A 119 18.18 -6.35 5.64
CA ASP A 119 19.51 -6.49 6.18
C ASP A 119 20.02 -5.16 6.71
N ASN A 120 20.57 -5.20 7.93
CA ASN A 120 21.13 -4.02 8.59
C ASN A 120 22.45 -3.66 7.91
N LYS A 121 22.58 -2.42 7.42
CA LYS A 121 23.86 -1.88 6.96
C LYS A 121 24.50 -1.05 8.07
N VAL A 122 25.75 -1.35 8.39
CA VAL A 122 26.58 -0.63 9.37
C VAL A 122 26.58 0.89 9.14
N THR A 123 26.42 1.33 7.88
CA THR A 123 26.37 2.74 7.47
C THR A 123 25.17 3.52 8.02
N GLU A 124 24.17 2.87 8.60
CA GLU A 124 22.95 3.53 9.09
C GLU A 124 22.97 3.83 10.59
N GLY A 125 23.97 3.34 11.32
CA GLY A 125 24.12 3.55 12.77
C GLY A 125 23.23 2.63 13.61
N SER A 126 22.71 3.14 14.72
CA SER A 126 21.82 2.37 15.60
C SER A 126 20.50 2.03 14.90
N ALA A 127 20.13 0.76 14.93
CA ALA A 127 18.93 0.24 14.27
C ALA A 127 18.13 -0.65 15.22
N VAL A 128 16.82 -0.67 15.01
CA VAL A 128 15.94 -1.71 15.56
C VAL A 128 15.87 -2.83 14.54
N SER A 129 15.87 -4.07 15.00
CA SER A 129 15.73 -5.25 14.14
C SER A 129 14.76 -6.23 14.78
N ILE A 130 13.90 -6.81 13.95
CA ILE A 130 12.94 -7.82 14.37
C ILE A 130 13.00 -9.02 13.42
N ASN A 131 12.53 -10.16 13.89
CA ASN A 131 12.40 -11.38 13.09
C ASN A 131 10.93 -11.62 12.79
N TYR A 132 10.61 -11.99 11.56
CA TYR A 132 9.25 -12.27 11.09
C TYR A 132 9.23 -13.48 10.16
N VAL A 133 8.06 -14.08 10.00
CA VAL A 133 7.87 -15.19 9.07
C VAL A 133 7.35 -14.66 7.74
N SER A 134 8.17 -14.77 6.70
CA SER A 134 7.77 -14.32 5.37
C SER A 134 6.84 -15.33 4.69
N GLY A 135 5.68 -14.84 4.22
CA GLY A 135 4.74 -15.65 3.43
C GLY A 135 5.40 -16.23 2.16
N SER A 136 6.33 -15.46 1.60
CA SER A 136 7.50 -15.84 0.77
C SER A 136 7.87 -17.33 0.74
N ASN A 137 8.62 -17.64 1.78
CA ASN A 137 9.46 -18.82 1.85
C ASN A 137 9.17 -19.64 3.12
N LYS A 138 8.17 -19.24 3.93
CA LYS A 138 7.92 -19.75 5.30
C LYS A 138 9.20 -19.82 6.14
N ARG A 139 10.14 -18.90 5.89
CA ARG A 139 11.42 -18.78 6.59
C ARG A 139 11.38 -17.56 7.48
N ILE A 140 12.11 -17.65 8.59
CA ILE A 140 12.42 -16.50 9.42
C ILE A 140 13.29 -15.55 8.60
N GLN A 141 12.83 -14.33 8.46
CA GLN A 141 13.56 -13.22 7.88
C GLN A 141 13.73 -12.14 8.95
N THR A 142 14.77 -11.33 8.80
CA THR A 142 14.97 -10.17 9.65
C THR A 142 14.57 -8.94 8.87
N MET A 143 14.01 -7.95 9.55
CA MET A 143 13.88 -6.60 9.01
C MET A 143 14.38 -5.58 10.02
N SER A 144 14.85 -4.45 9.53
CA SER A 144 15.52 -3.43 10.33
C SER A 144 15.22 -2.03 9.83
N LEU A 145 15.23 -1.08 10.76
CA LEU A 145 15.09 0.34 10.49
C LEU A 145 16.01 1.12 11.44
N ALA A 146 16.75 2.08 10.90
CA ALA A 146 17.59 2.96 11.70
C ALA A 146 16.73 3.76 12.68
N ARG A 147 17.16 3.90 13.95
CA ARG A 147 16.41 4.63 14.99
C ARG A 147 16.12 6.09 14.61
N ARG A 148 17.00 6.69 13.81
CA ARG A 148 16.85 8.06 13.29
C ARG A 148 15.88 8.20 12.11
N ALA A 149 15.49 7.09 11.47
CA ALA A 149 14.68 7.12 10.26
C ALA A 149 13.20 7.40 10.55
N LEU A 150 12.73 7.10 11.75
CA LEU A 150 11.34 7.28 12.16
C LEU A 150 11.28 7.99 13.51
N LYS A 151 10.46 9.04 13.60
CA LYS A 151 10.21 9.73 14.88
C LYS A 151 9.29 8.89 15.75
N GLU A 152 9.50 8.93 17.05
CA GLU A 152 8.57 8.32 18.00
C GLU A 152 7.16 8.90 17.84
N GLN A 153 6.13 8.09 18.13
CA GLN A 153 4.72 8.49 18.08
C GLN A 153 4.19 8.84 16.67
N SER A 154 4.97 8.60 15.62
CA SER A 154 4.52 8.79 14.24
C SER A 154 3.33 7.89 13.91
N ARG A 155 2.36 8.42 13.18
CA ARG A 155 1.25 7.67 12.58
C ARG A 155 1.66 7.21 11.19
N VAL A 156 1.75 5.91 10.99
CA VAL A 156 2.41 5.31 9.82
C VAL A 156 1.40 4.61 8.92
N LEU A 157 1.38 4.98 7.64
CA LEU A 157 0.66 4.23 6.61
C LEU A 157 1.63 3.22 5.97
N ILE A 158 1.34 1.94 6.12
CA ILE A 158 2.12 0.87 5.49
C ILE A 158 1.62 0.64 4.07
N ILE A 159 2.54 0.59 3.10
CA ILE A 159 2.24 0.28 1.70
C ILE A 159 3.11 -0.89 1.23
N ASP A 160 2.50 -1.94 0.66
CA ASP A 160 3.22 -3.12 0.15
C ASP A 160 2.68 -3.60 -1.21
N ASP A 161 3.50 -4.28 -2.01
CA ASP A 161 3.11 -4.71 -3.35
C ASP A 161 2.26 -5.98 -3.34
N PHE A 162 2.59 -6.96 -2.50
CA PHE A 162 1.92 -8.25 -2.49
C PHE A 162 1.75 -8.81 -1.08
N MET A 163 0.51 -9.04 -0.65
CA MET A 163 0.21 -9.65 0.63
C MET A 163 -0.29 -11.09 0.47
N LYS A 164 0.47 -12.06 0.98
CA LYS A 164 0.02 -13.46 1.11
C LYS A 164 -0.73 -13.68 2.42
N ALA A 165 -0.01 -14.07 3.48
CA ALA A 165 -0.58 -14.28 4.82
C ALA A 165 -0.50 -13.04 5.73
N GLY A 166 0.21 -11.99 5.31
CA GLY A 166 0.39 -10.76 6.09
C GLY A 166 1.65 -10.70 6.96
N GLY A 167 2.47 -11.76 7.02
CA GLY A 167 3.62 -11.82 7.93
C GLY A 167 4.67 -10.71 7.76
N THR A 168 4.88 -10.21 6.52
CA THR A 168 5.74 -9.04 6.28
C THR A 168 5.16 -7.77 6.89
N ILE A 169 3.84 -7.57 6.75
CA ILE A 169 3.15 -6.41 7.29
C ILE A 169 3.12 -6.50 8.81
N GLN A 170 2.82 -7.67 9.38
CA GLN A 170 2.91 -7.90 10.82
C GLN A 170 4.32 -7.58 11.34
N GLY A 171 5.37 -8.00 10.65
CA GLY A 171 6.74 -7.62 11.00
C GLY A 171 6.93 -6.09 10.99
N MET A 172 6.42 -5.38 9.98
CA MET A 172 6.49 -3.91 10.00
C MET A 172 5.71 -3.30 11.18
N MET A 173 4.57 -3.88 11.56
CA MET A 173 3.81 -3.45 12.74
C MET A 173 4.57 -3.68 14.05
N ASP A 174 5.19 -4.86 14.21
CA ASP A 174 6.03 -5.19 15.37
C ASP A 174 7.25 -4.28 15.43
N LEU A 175 7.84 -3.94 14.28
CA LEU A 175 8.92 -2.97 14.19
C LEU A 175 8.45 -1.57 14.62
N LEU A 176 7.26 -1.13 14.22
CA LEU A 176 6.69 0.16 14.62
C LEU A 176 6.43 0.25 16.13
N TYR A 177 6.05 -0.86 16.76
CA TYR A 177 5.88 -0.93 18.21
C TYR A 177 7.16 -0.53 18.96
N GLU A 178 8.33 -0.97 18.49
CA GLU A 178 9.64 -0.62 19.07
C GLU A 178 10.01 0.88 18.92
N PHE A 179 9.31 1.61 18.05
CA PHE A 179 9.44 3.07 17.88
C PHE A 179 8.34 3.84 18.61
N ASN A 180 7.48 3.19 19.40
CA ASN A 180 6.25 3.79 19.96
C ASN A 180 5.40 4.46 18.88
N ALA A 181 5.42 3.94 17.65
CA ALA A 181 4.68 4.46 16.51
C ALA A 181 3.35 3.70 16.34
N THR A 182 2.38 4.31 15.66
CA THR A 182 1.05 3.72 15.45
C THR A 182 0.82 3.44 13.98
N VAL A 183 0.09 2.35 13.70
CA VAL A 183 -0.31 2.00 12.34
C VAL A 183 -1.60 2.76 12.03
N ALA A 184 -1.54 3.72 11.11
CA ALA A 184 -2.67 4.53 10.67
C ALA A 184 -3.51 3.84 9.57
N GLY A 185 -2.93 2.83 8.92
CA GLY A 185 -3.57 2.02 7.90
C GLY A 185 -2.56 1.14 7.17
N VAL A 186 -3.09 0.20 6.39
CA VAL A 186 -2.31 -0.71 5.55
C VAL A 186 -2.92 -0.74 4.15
N GLY A 187 -2.14 -0.41 3.13
CA GLY A 187 -2.50 -0.53 1.72
C GLY A 187 -1.67 -1.59 1.00
N VAL A 188 -2.30 -2.51 0.28
CA VAL A 188 -1.61 -3.55 -0.49
C VAL A 188 -2.09 -3.55 -1.93
N PHE A 189 -1.18 -3.58 -2.89
CA PHE A 189 -1.57 -3.53 -4.29
C PHE A 189 -2.33 -4.80 -4.69
N VAL A 190 -1.78 -5.97 -4.36
CA VAL A 190 -2.43 -7.27 -4.60
C VAL A 190 -2.43 -8.11 -3.31
N GLU A 191 -3.59 -8.63 -2.92
CA GLU A 191 -3.70 -9.64 -1.87
C GLU A 191 -3.92 -11.05 -2.44
N SER A 192 -3.46 -12.06 -1.71
CA SER A 192 -3.76 -13.47 -2.00
C SER A 192 -5.09 -13.87 -1.35
N GLY A 193 -5.97 -14.51 -2.14
CA GLY A 193 -7.21 -15.11 -1.68
C GLY A 193 -7.08 -16.56 -1.22
N GLU A 194 -5.93 -17.22 -1.46
CA GLU A 194 -5.71 -18.64 -1.15
C GLU A 194 -5.32 -18.90 0.30
N VAL A 195 -5.09 -17.86 1.10
CA VAL A 195 -4.81 -18.01 2.53
C VAL A 195 -6.12 -18.11 3.28
N ASP A 196 -6.30 -19.22 3.99
CA ASP A 196 -7.42 -19.46 4.90
C ASP A 196 -7.59 -18.28 5.86
N ARG A 197 -8.85 -17.98 6.23
CA ARG A 197 -9.13 -16.84 7.13
C ARG A 197 -8.36 -16.97 8.46
N ASP A 198 -8.23 -18.19 8.98
CA ASP A 198 -7.55 -18.46 10.25
C ASP A 198 -6.02 -18.31 10.17
N GLU A 199 -5.43 -18.39 8.98
CA GLU A 199 -3.99 -18.17 8.75
C GLU A 199 -3.66 -16.70 8.43
N ARG A 200 -4.68 -15.85 8.29
CA ARG A 200 -4.51 -14.44 7.97
C ARG A 200 -4.16 -13.64 9.21
N LEU A 201 -3.05 -12.91 9.14
CA LEU A 201 -2.53 -12.17 10.29
C LEU A 201 -3.05 -10.73 10.40
N LEU A 202 -3.89 -10.31 9.46
CA LEU A 202 -4.34 -8.91 9.34
C LEU A 202 -5.80 -8.84 8.88
N GLU A 203 -6.62 -8.09 9.61
CA GLU A 203 -8.05 -7.91 9.30
C GLU A 203 -8.35 -6.53 8.69
N ASP A 204 -7.71 -5.46 9.18
CA ASP A 204 -7.92 -4.09 8.71
C ASP A 204 -6.83 -3.66 7.72
N TYR A 205 -7.16 -3.73 6.43
CA TYR A 205 -6.30 -3.29 5.33
C TYR A 205 -7.12 -2.95 4.09
N VAL A 206 -6.52 -2.19 3.19
CA VAL A 206 -7.07 -1.86 1.87
C VAL A 206 -6.29 -2.61 0.80
N SER A 207 -6.95 -3.47 0.04
CA SER A 207 -6.42 -4.13 -1.16
C SER A 207 -7.06 -3.56 -2.42
N LEU A 208 -6.25 -3.36 -3.47
CA LEU A 208 -6.74 -2.87 -4.76
C LEU A 208 -7.09 -4.01 -5.72
N ALA A 209 -6.34 -5.09 -5.71
CA ALA A 209 -6.66 -6.33 -6.41
C ALA A 209 -6.52 -7.55 -5.49
N LYS A 210 -7.25 -8.61 -5.82
CA LYS A 210 -7.27 -9.87 -5.09
C LYS A 210 -7.06 -11.04 -6.05
N LEU A 211 -5.99 -11.79 -5.84
CA LEU A 211 -5.73 -13.06 -6.53
C LEU A 211 -6.65 -14.13 -5.92
N THR A 212 -7.75 -14.46 -6.60
CA THR A 212 -8.79 -15.36 -6.06
C THR A 212 -8.45 -16.83 -6.24
N ALA A 213 -7.72 -17.20 -7.29
CA ALA A 213 -7.28 -18.57 -7.54
C ALA A 213 -6.00 -18.60 -8.39
N VAL A 214 -5.13 -19.58 -8.12
CA VAL A 214 -3.97 -19.91 -8.95
C VAL A 214 -3.92 -21.41 -9.21
N ASP A 215 -4.05 -21.81 -10.47
CA ASP A 215 -3.73 -23.17 -10.90
C ASP A 215 -2.30 -23.20 -11.43
N LEU A 216 -1.39 -23.73 -10.62
CA LEU A 216 0.03 -23.87 -10.97
C LEU A 216 0.29 -24.88 -12.11
N LYS A 217 -0.64 -25.82 -12.36
CA LYS A 217 -0.50 -26.82 -13.43
C LYS A 217 -0.89 -26.23 -14.78
N THR A 218 -2.01 -25.52 -14.83
CA THR A 218 -2.52 -24.91 -16.06
C THR A 218 -2.01 -23.48 -16.28
N LYS A 219 -1.34 -22.90 -15.27
CA LYS A 219 -0.94 -21.49 -15.20
C LYS A 219 -2.12 -20.52 -15.36
N GLN A 220 -3.32 -20.97 -15.01
CA GLN A 220 -4.49 -20.11 -15.00
C GLN A 220 -4.59 -19.39 -13.66
N THR A 221 -4.86 -18.10 -13.69
CA THR A 221 -5.11 -17.29 -12.50
C THR A 221 -6.42 -16.55 -12.66
N SER A 222 -7.05 -16.25 -11.54
CA SER A 222 -8.19 -15.33 -11.50
C SER A 222 -7.88 -14.19 -10.55
N VAL A 223 -8.12 -12.97 -11.01
CA VAL A 223 -7.85 -11.75 -10.25
C VAL A 223 -9.10 -10.87 -10.27
N ALA A 224 -9.60 -10.53 -9.09
CA ALA A 224 -10.75 -9.66 -8.91
C ALA A 224 -10.33 -8.32 -8.29
N PRO A 225 -11.14 -7.26 -8.42
CA PRO A 225 -10.95 -6.06 -7.61
C PRO A 225 -10.91 -6.39 -6.11
N GLY A 226 -10.02 -5.72 -5.39
CA GLY A 226 -9.80 -5.91 -3.95
C GLY A 226 -10.90 -5.32 -3.08
N ASN A 227 -10.66 -5.30 -1.76
CA ASN A 227 -11.66 -4.87 -0.78
C ASN A 227 -11.97 -3.37 -0.83
N TYR A 228 -11.09 -2.53 -1.41
CA TYR A 228 -11.35 -1.10 -1.64
C TYR A 228 -12.66 -0.85 -2.42
N PHE A 229 -13.04 -1.81 -3.28
CA PHE A 229 -14.22 -1.71 -4.13
C PHE A 229 -15.47 -2.34 -3.53
N LYS A 230 -15.38 -3.01 -2.39
CA LYS A 230 -16.54 -3.59 -1.74
C LYS A 230 -17.43 -2.48 -1.14
N PRO A 231 -18.74 -2.73 -0.97
CA PRO A 231 -19.58 -1.90 -0.12
C PRO A 231 -19.06 -1.99 1.31
N GLU A 232 -19.09 -0.88 2.06
CA GLU A 232 -18.96 -0.97 3.51
C GLU A 232 -20.13 -1.82 4.02
N GLU A 233 -19.84 -2.90 4.72
CA GLU A 233 -20.86 -3.61 5.51
C GLU A 233 -21.25 -2.65 6.63
N GLY A 234 -22.42 -2.02 6.49
CA GLY A 234 -22.98 -1.08 7.46
C GLY A 234 -23.42 -1.72 8.76
#